data_AF-A0A329RVZ5-F1
#
_entry.id   AF-A0A329RVZ5-F1
#
_cell.length_a   1.000
_cell.length_b   1.000
_cell.length_c   1.000
_cell.angle_alpha   90.00
_cell.angle_beta   90.00
_cell.angle_gamma   90.00
#
_symmetry.space_group_name_H-M   'P 1'
#
loop_
_entity.id
_entity.type
_entity.pdbx_description
1 polymer ?
#
loop_
_entity_poly.entity_id
_entity_poly.type
_entity_poly.pdbx_seq_one_letter_code
_entity_poly.pdbx_strand_id
1 'polypeptide(L)'
;MNFHVIFLATITAIAAAGAQSKVVPYDTVQPFPQQVPANDAQKAILKYKPQLKIEEGCHPYPAVQKDGAVGSGLSWSGPDNIGCKGSPLGSQVYARSTWLKGKWAVMYAWYFPKGRAPIPAPRSYGHRHGWEYAVVWLDKPNATNSTILGTSMSAAVGWAKESPTPKEYLDGNSLKVAYYFNGDSINTAVKYTVDAGEFQDLIMWDQLSGLARDALVNTDWDETPFNVARVKMPMKDGVFMEKLNGAYPF
;
A
#
# COMPACT_ATOMS: atom_id res chain seq x y z
N MET A 1 15.79 67.79 -10.89
CA MET A 1 15.94 66.63 -11.79
C MET A 1 15.84 65.39 -10.90
N ASN A 2 14.64 64.86 -10.70
CA ASN A 2 14.38 63.74 -9.79
C ASN A 2 14.29 62.45 -10.59
N PHE A 3 15.29 61.58 -10.49
CA PHE A 3 15.25 60.26 -11.09
C PHE A 3 14.63 59.27 -10.11
N HIS A 4 13.39 58.87 -10.38
CA HIS A 4 12.76 57.73 -9.73
C HIS A 4 13.32 56.44 -10.33
N VAL A 5 14.12 55.71 -9.54
CA VAL A 5 14.60 54.37 -9.89
C VAL A 5 13.48 53.38 -9.58
N ILE A 6 12.86 52.83 -10.62
CA ILE A 6 11.86 51.76 -10.50
C ILE A 6 12.63 50.42 -10.46
N PHE A 7 12.61 49.76 -9.30
CA PHE A 7 13.07 48.37 -9.19
C PHE A 7 12.02 47.44 -9.79
N LEU A 8 12.30 46.85 -10.96
CA LEU A 8 11.56 45.70 -11.47
C LEU A 8 12.04 44.43 -10.74
N ALA A 9 11.24 43.92 -9.82
CA ALA A 9 11.43 42.59 -9.26
C ALA A 9 10.95 41.55 -10.28
N THR A 10 11.89 40.84 -10.90
CA THR A 10 11.61 39.70 -11.76
C THR A 10 11.28 38.48 -10.90
N ILE A 11 9.98 38.18 -10.76
CA ILE A 11 9.52 36.92 -10.17
C ILE A 11 9.67 35.82 -11.23
N THR A 12 10.77 35.07 -11.20
CA THR A 12 10.89 33.81 -11.95
C THR A 12 10.03 32.75 -11.28
N ALA A 13 8.84 32.50 -11.83
CA ALA A 13 8.05 31.32 -11.50
C ALA A 13 8.72 30.08 -12.10
N ILE A 14 9.37 29.26 -11.27
CA ILE A 14 9.82 27.93 -11.68
C ILE A 14 8.58 27.05 -11.78
N ALA A 15 8.07 26.82 -12.98
CA ALA A 15 7.09 25.79 -13.23
C ALA A 15 7.77 24.43 -13.03
N ALA A 16 7.51 23.78 -11.90
CA ALA A 16 7.84 22.38 -11.71
C ALA A 16 6.93 21.56 -12.64
N ALA A 17 7.39 21.30 -13.87
CA ALA A 17 6.78 20.32 -14.74
C ALA A 17 7.03 18.94 -14.10
N GLY A 18 6.06 18.44 -13.34
CA GLY A 18 6.08 17.07 -12.85
C GLY A 18 6.12 16.13 -14.05
N ALA A 19 7.23 15.43 -14.25
CA ALA A 19 7.32 14.40 -15.26
C ALA A 19 6.28 13.32 -14.93
N GLN A 20 5.26 13.18 -15.77
CA GLN A 20 4.27 12.13 -15.61
C GLN A 20 4.98 10.78 -15.70
N SER A 21 4.83 9.95 -14.67
CA SER A 21 5.45 8.62 -14.61
C SER A 21 5.08 7.81 -15.85
N LYS A 22 6.08 7.16 -16.46
CA LYS A 22 5.86 6.24 -17.58
C LYS A 22 4.92 5.11 -17.14
N VAL A 23 3.89 4.81 -17.92
CA VAL A 23 3.00 3.68 -17.66
C VAL A 23 3.44 2.46 -18.49
N VAL A 24 3.51 1.29 -17.87
CA VAL A 24 3.83 0.00 -18.51
C VAL A 24 2.74 -1.04 -18.22
N PRO A 25 2.57 -2.10 -19.03
CA PRO A 25 1.60 -3.15 -18.72
C PRO A 25 1.78 -3.73 -17.30
N TYR A 26 0.68 -3.88 -16.57
CA TYR A 26 0.68 -4.30 -15.15
C TYR A 26 1.42 -5.62 -14.86
N ASP A 27 1.49 -6.52 -15.83
CA ASP A 27 2.16 -7.83 -15.77
C ASP A 27 3.63 -7.80 -16.24
N THR A 28 4.14 -6.62 -16.59
CA THR A 28 5.54 -6.41 -17.01
C THR A 28 6.36 -5.56 -16.03
N VAL A 29 5.72 -5.09 -14.95
CA VAL A 29 6.39 -4.31 -13.90
C VAL A 29 7.39 -5.22 -13.17
N GLN A 30 8.66 -4.81 -13.17
CA GLN A 30 9.71 -5.57 -12.48
C GLN A 30 9.62 -5.34 -10.97
N PRO A 31 9.44 -6.41 -10.15
CA PRO A 31 9.47 -6.26 -8.70
C PRO A 31 10.88 -5.91 -8.22
N PHE A 32 10.93 -5.30 -7.04
CA PHE A 32 12.15 -5.11 -6.29
C PHE A 32 12.49 -6.40 -5.53
N PRO A 33 13.71 -6.92 -5.67
CA PRO A 33 14.14 -8.05 -4.85
C PRO A 33 14.20 -7.63 -3.39
N GLN A 34 13.80 -8.54 -2.49
CA GLN A 34 13.90 -8.31 -1.06
C GLN A 34 15.36 -8.07 -0.65
N GLN A 35 15.63 -6.89 -0.07
CA GLN A 35 16.98 -6.49 0.33
C GLN A 35 17.38 -7.12 1.66
N VAL A 36 18.69 -7.31 1.86
CA VAL A 36 19.23 -7.67 3.18
C VAL A 36 19.07 -6.49 4.13
N PRO A 37 18.43 -6.66 5.31
CA PRO A 37 18.25 -5.57 6.26
C PRO A 37 19.57 -5.00 6.78
N ALA A 38 19.75 -3.68 6.69
CA ALA A 38 20.97 -2.99 7.08
C ALA A 38 20.98 -2.54 8.55
N ASN A 39 19.80 -2.41 9.19
CA ASN A 39 19.67 -1.94 10.56
C ASN A 39 18.57 -2.71 11.33
N ASP A 40 18.49 -2.50 12.64
CA ASP A 40 17.58 -3.25 13.51
C ASP A 40 16.09 -2.98 13.22
N ALA A 41 15.74 -1.77 12.78
CA ALA A 41 14.38 -1.46 12.35
C ALA A 41 14.01 -2.28 11.11
N GLN A 42 14.88 -2.32 10.10
CA GLN A 42 14.67 -3.11 8.88
C GLN A 42 14.61 -4.61 9.19
N LYS A 43 15.47 -5.11 10.11
CA LYS A 43 15.39 -6.51 10.57
C LYS A 43 14.04 -6.79 11.24
N ALA A 44 13.52 -5.85 12.03
CA ALA A 44 12.22 -6.00 12.67
C ALA A 44 11.11 -6.03 11.63
N ILE A 45 11.08 -5.09 10.68
CA ILE A 45 10.10 -5.07 9.58
C ILE A 45 10.13 -6.40 8.81
N LEU A 46 11.31 -6.98 8.55
CA LEU A 46 11.37 -8.28 7.89
C LEU A 46 10.86 -9.43 8.78
N LYS A 47 11.18 -9.42 10.08
CA LYS A 47 10.73 -10.43 11.06
C LYS A 47 9.21 -10.47 11.24
N TYR A 48 8.55 -9.31 11.20
CA TYR A 48 7.10 -9.18 11.41
C TYR A 48 6.32 -9.04 10.10
N LYS A 49 6.92 -9.48 8.97
CA LYS A 49 6.26 -9.45 7.67
C LYS A 49 4.98 -10.31 7.74
N PRO A 50 3.81 -9.80 7.31
CA PRO A 50 2.58 -10.57 7.30
C PRO A 50 2.54 -11.61 6.17
N GLN A 51 1.73 -12.64 6.37
CA GLN A 51 1.30 -13.56 5.32
C GLN A 51 0.02 -13.02 4.68
N LEU A 52 -0.12 -13.19 3.36
CA LEU A 52 -1.33 -12.86 2.62
C LEU A 52 -1.91 -14.12 1.96
N LYS A 53 -3.11 -14.50 2.35
CA LYS A 53 -3.94 -15.51 1.68
C LYS A 53 -4.86 -14.82 0.68
N ILE A 54 -4.91 -15.31 -0.57
CA ILE A 54 -5.90 -14.86 -1.55
C ILE A 54 -7.08 -15.82 -1.49
N GLU A 55 -8.21 -15.38 -0.95
CA GLU A 55 -9.48 -16.14 -0.98
C GLU A 55 -10.23 -15.88 -2.29
N GLU A 56 -10.29 -14.61 -2.69
CA GLU A 56 -10.96 -14.17 -3.92
C GLU A 56 -10.29 -12.91 -4.48
N GLY A 57 -10.42 -12.68 -5.80
CA GLY A 57 -9.87 -11.51 -6.48
C GLY A 57 -8.45 -11.69 -7.01
N CYS A 58 -7.77 -10.57 -7.25
CA CYS A 58 -6.41 -10.56 -7.76
C CYS A 58 -5.38 -11.00 -6.72
N HIS A 59 -4.25 -11.54 -7.19
CA HIS A 59 -3.04 -11.64 -6.38
C HIS A 59 -2.33 -10.27 -6.30
N PRO A 60 -1.42 -10.07 -5.34
CA PRO A 60 -0.57 -8.88 -5.28
C PRO A 60 0.43 -8.80 -6.44
N TYR A 61 0.61 -7.60 -7.00
CA TYR A 61 1.54 -7.28 -8.09
C TYR A 61 2.49 -6.14 -7.66
N PRO A 62 3.67 -6.02 -8.28
CA PRO A 62 4.46 -4.79 -8.18
C PRO A 62 3.70 -3.63 -8.86
N ALA A 63 3.57 -2.51 -8.16
CA ALA A 63 2.88 -1.32 -8.63
C ALA A 63 3.80 -0.39 -9.45
N VAL A 64 5.08 -0.37 -9.09
CA VAL A 64 6.11 0.49 -9.66
C VAL A 64 7.40 -0.31 -9.79
N GLN A 65 8.26 0.03 -10.75
CA GLN A 65 9.60 -0.52 -10.88
C GLN A 65 10.69 0.54 -10.64
N LYS A 66 11.95 0.12 -10.64
CA LYS A 66 13.11 0.95 -10.21
C LYS A 66 13.26 2.29 -10.95
N ASP A 67 12.89 2.38 -12.22
CA ASP A 67 12.98 3.61 -13.03
C ASP A 67 11.79 4.57 -12.84
N GLY A 68 10.85 4.25 -11.95
CA GLY A 68 9.64 5.03 -11.72
C GLY A 68 8.49 4.70 -12.67
N ALA A 69 8.65 3.72 -13.58
CA ALA A 69 7.52 3.29 -14.39
C ALA A 69 6.46 2.57 -13.53
N VAL A 70 5.20 2.92 -13.73
CA VAL A 70 4.05 2.43 -12.96
C VAL A 70 3.25 1.43 -13.80
N GLY A 71 2.77 0.37 -13.17
CA GLY A 71 1.91 -0.61 -13.81
C GLY A 71 0.56 0.01 -14.18
N SER A 72 0.09 -0.29 -15.39
CA SER A 72 -1.16 0.20 -15.97
C SER A 72 -2.41 -0.25 -15.22
N GLY A 73 -2.30 -1.08 -14.19
CA GLY A 73 -3.39 -1.84 -13.62
C GLY A 73 -4.15 -2.67 -14.67
N LEU A 74 -5.32 -3.14 -14.29
CA LEU A 74 -6.21 -3.89 -15.16
C LEU A 74 -7.59 -3.25 -15.15
N SER A 75 -8.21 -3.09 -16.32
CA SER A 75 -9.59 -2.60 -16.39
C SER A 75 -10.53 -3.62 -15.78
N TRP A 76 -11.60 -3.12 -15.16
CA TRP A 76 -12.68 -3.98 -14.72
C TRP A 76 -13.38 -4.62 -15.93
N SER A 77 -13.36 -5.95 -16.00
CA SER A 77 -13.87 -6.72 -17.15
C SER A 77 -14.26 -8.15 -16.74
N GLY A 78 -15.43 -8.29 -16.11
CA GLY A 78 -15.95 -9.59 -15.68
C GLY A 78 -15.37 -10.07 -14.34
N PRO A 79 -15.33 -11.40 -14.08
CA PRO A 79 -14.98 -11.95 -12.77
C PRO A 79 -13.70 -11.37 -12.15
N ASP A 80 -13.74 -11.25 -10.82
CA ASP A 80 -12.84 -10.43 -10.01
C ASP A 80 -11.35 -10.79 -10.17
N ASN A 81 -11.02 -12.03 -10.57
CA ASN A 81 -9.65 -12.52 -10.72
C ASN A 81 -9.16 -12.74 -12.16
N ILE A 82 -9.96 -12.45 -13.19
CA ILE A 82 -9.52 -12.65 -14.58
C ILE A 82 -8.35 -11.72 -14.90
N GLY A 83 -7.26 -12.31 -15.40
CA GLY A 83 -6.05 -11.59 -15.81
C GLY A 83 -5.08 -11.24 -14.67
N CYS A 84 -5.41 -11.52 -13.40
CA CYS A 84 -4.58 -11.06 -12.28
C CYS A 84 -4.28 -12.16 -11.23
N LYS A 85 -4.05 -13.40 -11.69
CA LYS A 85 -3.78 -14.57 -10.82
C LYS A 85 -2.31 -14.69 -10.37
N GLY A 86 -1.51 -13.64 -10.54
CA GLY A 86 -0.09 -13.61 -10.20
C GLY A 86 0.75 -13.12 -11.39
N SER A 87 1.67 -12.20 -11.10
CA SER A 87 2.57 -11.67 -12.12
C SER A 87 3.57 -12.74 -12.55
N PRO A 88 3.91 -12.86 -13.85
CA PRO A 88 4.95 -13.77 -14.30
C PRO A 88 6.34 -13.41 -13.76
N LEU A 89 6.52 -12.18 -13.27
CA LEU A 89 7.79 -11.68 -12.73
C LEU A 89 7.90 -11.79 -11.20
N GLY A 90 6.84 -12.23 -10.53
CA GLY A 90 6.76 -12.31 -9.08
C GLY A 90 5.92 -11.20 -8.45
N SER A 91 5.66 -11.35 -7.15
CA SER A 91 4.80 -10.45 -6.37
C SER A 91 5.59 -9.42 -5.56
N GLN A 92 4.91 -8.52 -4.86
CA GLN A 92 5.52 -7.52 -4.00
C GLN A 92 4.64 -7.18 -2.80
N VAL A 93 5.28 -6.95 -1.64
CA VAL A 93 4.72 -6.20 -0.52
C VAL A 93 5.62 -4.99 -0.22
N TYR A 94 5.01 -3.85 0.07
CA TYR A 94 5.70 -2.61 0.42
C TYR A 94 5.65 -2.43 1.94
N ALA A 95 6.66 -1.82 2.56
CA ALA A 95 6.59 -1.44 3.96
C ALA A 95 7.00 0.01 4.23
N ARG A 96 6.31 0.67 5.16
CA ARG A 96 6.70 1.97 5.71
C ARG A 96 6.40 2.00 7.21
N SER A 97 7.31 2.54 7.99
CA SER A 97 7.20 2.56 9.45
C SER A 97 7.40 3.96 10.03
N THR A 98 6.78 4.21 11.19
CA THR A 98 6.96 5.45 11.97
C THR A 98 6.56 5.25 13.42
N TRP A 99 6.94 6.19 14.28
CA TRP A 99 6.37 6.29 15.63
C TRP A 99 5.01 7.01 15.57
N LEU A 100 4.01 6.44 16.22
CA LEU A 100 2.73 7.11 16.45
C LEU A 100 2.28 6.84 17.89
N LYS A 101 2.05 7.91 18.66
CA LYS A 101 1.56 7.85 20.05
C LYS A 101 2.36 6.88 20.95
N GLY A 102 3.69 6.88 20.80
CA GLY A 102 4.59 6.02 21.57
C GLY A 102 4.61 4.55 21.16
N LYS A 103 4.01 4.19 20.02
CA LYS A 103 4.03 2.85 19.42
C LYS A 103 4.77 2.90 18.09
N TRP A 104 5.56 1.87 17.79
CA TRP A 104 6.23 1.76 16.50
C TRP A 104 5.29 1.07 15.50
N ALA A 105 4.74 1.82 14.56
CA ALA A 105 3.85 1.30 13.54
C ALA A 105 4.63 0.85 12.32
N VAL A 106 4.37 -0.37 11.84
CA VAL A 106 4.87 -0.85 10.55
C VAL A 106 3.69 -1.19 9.67
N MET A 107 3.45 -0.38 8.63
CA MET A 107 2.46 -0.68 7.60
C MET A 107 3.09 -1.56 6.54
N TYR A 108 2.39 -2.61 6.13
CA TYR A 108 2.67 -3.44 4.98
C TYR A 108 1.51 -3.27 3.99
N ALA A 109 1.81 -2.90 2.74
CA ALA A 109 0.78 -2.64 1.73
C ALA A 109 0.99 -3.53 0.50
N TRP A 110 -0.13 -3.98 -0.06
CA TRP A 110 -0.19 -4.76 -1.28
C TRP A 110 -0.94 -3.99 -2.34
N TYR A 111 -0.44 -4.08 -3.57
CA TYR A 111 -1.10 -3.53 -4.74
C TYR A 111 -1.77 -4.64 -5.54
N PHE A 112 -2.99 -4.39 -5.97
CA PHE A 112 -3.79 -5.26 -6.82
C PHE A 112 -4.07 -4.55 -8.14
N PRO A 113 -3.93 -5.20 -9.32
CA PRO A 113 -4.18 -4.54 -10.60
C PRO A 113 -5.60 -3.98 -10.77
N LYS A 114 -6.58 -4.61 -10.12
CA LYS A 114 -7.97 -4.15 -10.02
C LYS A 114 -8.57 -4.62 -8.70
N GLY A 115 -9.63 -3.95 -8.27
CA GLY A 115 -10.42 -4.31 -7.10
C GLY A 115 -11.90 -4.06 -7.35
N ARG A 116 -12.75 -4.56 -6.45
CA ARG A 116 -14.18 -4.32 -6.48
C ARG A 116 -14.54 -3.18 -5.54
N ALA A 117 -15.33 -2.21 -6.01
CA ALA A 117 -15.76 -1.07 -5.20
C ALA A 117 -17.26 -1.13 -4.86
N PRO A 118 -17.65 -0.54 -3.71
CA PRO A 118 -19.05 -0.39 -3.32
C PRO A 118 -19.70 0.79 -4.06
N ILE A 119 -19.67 0.81 -5.40
CA ILE A 119 -20.29 1.92 -6.17
C ILE A 119 -21.79 1.62 -6.37
N PRO A 120 -22.70 2.54 -5.96
CA PRO A 120 -24.12 2.38 -6.23
C PRO A 120 -24.39 2.56 -7.73
N ALA A 121 -24.82 1.47 -8.38
CA ALA A 121 -25.37 1.32 -9.74
C ALA A 121 -24.40 0.91 -10.86
N PRO A 122 -24.85 0.01 -11.76
CA PRO A 122 -25.19 -1.42 -11.54
C PRO A 122 -24.09 -2.22 -10.82
N ARG A 123 -24.44 -3.44 -10.37
CA ARG A 123 -23.65 -4.42 -9.58
C ARG A 123 -22.36 -4.94 -10.26
N SER A 124 -21.76 -4.15 -11.15
CA SER A 124 -20.74 -4.53 -12.13
C SER A 124 -19.58 -3.53 -12.22
N TYR A 125 -19.39 -2.63 -11.25
CA TYR A 125 -18.27 -1.69 -11.24
C TYR A 125 -17.26 -2.03 -10.15
N GLY A 126 -16.14 -2.61 -10.57
CA GLY A 126 -14.89 -2.46 -9.84
C GLY A 126 -14.13 -1.24 -10.34
N HIS A 127 -12.88 -1.16 -9.93
CA HIS A 127 -11.97 -0.09 -10.28
C HIS A 127 -10.63 -0.69 -10.69
N ARG A 128 -9.96 0.00 -11.60
CA ARG A 128 -8.55 -0.24 -11.84
C ARG A 128 -7.78 0.19 -10.60
N HIS A 129 -6.70 -0.54 -10.30
CA HIS A 129 -5.83 -0.34 -9.13
C HIS A 129 -6.52 -0.59 -7.80
N GLY A 130 -5.86 -1.30 -6.90
CA GLY A 130 -6.30 -1.50 -5.52
C GLY A 130 -5.11 -1.47 -4.59
N TRP A 131 -5.29 -0.88 -3.42
CA TRP A 131 -4.30 -0.88 -2.35
C TRP A 131 -4.95 -1.31 -1.05
N GLU A 132 -4.42 -2.37 -0.46
CA GLU A 132 -4.79 -2.83 0.89
C GLU A 132 -3.54 -2.84 1.77
N TYR A 133 -3.73 -2.76 3.08
CA TYR A 133 -2.61 -2.78 4.01
C TYR A 133 -2.97 -3.38 5.35
N ALA A 134 -1.95 -3.93 6.01
CA ALA A 134 -1.95 -4.27 7.41
C ALA A 134 -0.93 -3.41 8.16
N VAL A 135 -1.15 -3.19 9.45
CA VAL A 135 -0.25 -2.47 10.35
C VAL A 135 0.05 -3.36 11.54
N VAL A 136 1.32 -3.62 11.77
CA VAL A 136 1.81 -4.28 12.99
C VAL A 136 2.32 -3.19 13.93
N TRP A 137 1.78 -3.15 15.14
CA TRP A 137 2.15 -2.17 16.17
C TRP A 137 3.12 -2.83 17.15
N LEU A 138 4.36 -2.35 17.16
CA LEU A 138 5.44 -2.86 18.00
C LEU A 138 5.73 -1.90 19.15
N ASP A 139 6.31 -2.43 20.23
CA ASP A 139 6.84 -1.64 21.35
C ASP A 139 8.12 -0.87 20.96
N LYS A 140 8.94 -1.42 20.06
CA LYS A 140 10.19 -0.81 19.59
C LYS A 140 10.64 -1.39 18.23
N PRO A 141 11.46 -0.64 17.46
CA PRO A 141 12.02 -1.09 16.18
C PRO A 141 13.25 -2.02 16.38
N ASN A 142 13.08 -3.20 16.98
CA ASN A 142 14.19 -4.12 17.25
C ASN A 142 13.82 -5.60 17.02
N ALA A 143 14.47 -6.26 16.06
CA ALA A 143 14.17 -7.65 15.72
C ALA A 143 14.39 -8.66 16.85
N THR A 144 15.27 -8.40 17.80
CA THR A 144 15.65 -9.36 18.84
C THR A 144 14.60 -9.45 19.94
N ASN A 145 14.09 -8.31 20.39
CA ASN A 145 13.26 -8.24 21.60
C ASN A 145 12.00 -7.38 21.49
N SER A 146 11.59 -6.96 20.29
CA SER A 146 10.29 -6.31 20.13
C SER A 146 9.13 -7.28 20.32
N THR A 147 7.97 -6.75 20.68
CA THR A 147 6.72 -7.49 20.85
C THR A 147 5.61 -6.86 20.01
N ILE A 148 4.71 -7.70 19.48
CA ILE A 148 3.48 -7.21 18.85
C ILE A 148 2.54 -6.78 19.97
N LEU A 149 2.20 -5.49 19.98
CA LEU A 149 1.26 -4.90 20.93
C LEU A 149 -0.19 -4.99 20.42
N GLY A 150 -0.35 -4.93 19.10
CA GLY A 150 -1.63 -5.03 18.42
C GLY A 150 -1.43 -5.02 16.92
N THR A 151 -2.52 -5.25 16.19
CA THR A 151 -2.54 -5.23 14.73
C THR A 151 -3.78 -4.49 14.25
N SER A 152 -3.69 -3.95 13.04
CA SER A 152 -4.86 -3.44 12.33
C SER A 152 -4.66 -3.56 10.83
N MET A 153 -5.72 -3.33 10.06
CA MET A 153 -5.66 -3.38 8.60
C MET A 153 -6.76 -2.52 7.99
N SER A 154 -6.62 -2.17 6.72
CA SER A 154 -7.78 -1.74 5.93
C SER A 154 -8.86 -2.84 5.97
N ALA A 155 -10.11 -2.46 5.86
CA ALA A 155 -11.22 -3.40 5.85
C ALA A 155 -12.29 -2.94 4.87
N ALA A 156 -13.25 -3.82 4.58
CA ALA A 156 -14.37 -3.52 3.69
C ALA A 156 -15.05 -2.19 4.05
N VAL A 157 -15.15 -1.91 5.36
CA VAL A 157 -15.51 -0.60 5.90
C VAL A 157 -14.52 -0.23 6.99
N GLY A 158 -13.88 0.94 6.86
CA GLY A 158 -12.98 1.47 7.88
C GLY A 158 -11.73 0.61 8.11
N TRP A 159 -11.57 0.13 9.34
CA TRP A 159 -10.39 -0.63 9.78
C TRP A 159 -10.78 -1.78 10.70
N ALA A 160 -10.21 -2.96 10.47
CA ALA A 160 -10.20 -4.03 11.46
C ALA A 160 -9.02 -3.82 12.41
N LYS A 161 -9.23 -4.06 13.71
CA LYS A 161 -8.29 -3.71 14.78
C LYS A 161 -8.34 -4.76 15.88
N GLU A 162 -7.16 -5.15 16.37
CA GLU A 162 -7.02 -6.09 17.48
C GLU A 162 -5.89 -5.64 18.42
N SER A 163 -6.15 -5.63 19.72
CA SER A 163 -5.19 -5.24 20.76
C SER A 163 -5.56 -5.87 22.12
N PRO A 164 -4.84 -6.90 22.60
CA PRO A 164 -3.75 -7.60 21.91
C PRO A 164 -4.27 -8.40 20.71
N THR A 165 -3.41 -8.67 19.72
CA THR A 165 -3.75 -9.54 18.58
C THR A 165 -4.02 -10.97 19.05
N PRO A 166 -5.18 -11.57 18.72
CA PRO A 166 -5.45 -12.99 18.98
C PRO A 166 -4.37 -13.90 18.39
N LYS A 167 -3.97 -14.93 19.16
CA LYS A 167 -2.89 -15.84 18.75
C LYS A 167 -3.25 -16.65 17.52
N GLU A 168 -4.53 -16.97 17.29
CA GLU A 168 -4.97 -17.68 16.09
C GLU A 168 -4.73 -16.89 14.79
N TYR A 169 -4.57 -15.56 14.86
CA TYR A 169 -4.23 -14.73 13.70
C TYR A 169 -2.72 -14.58 13.49
N LEU A 170 -1.89 -15.19 14.34
CA LEU A 170 -0.44 -15.15 14.23
C LEU A 170 0.11 -16.53 13.86
N ASP A 171 1.13 -16.54 13.01
CA ASP A 171 2.03 -17.67 12.79
C ASP A 171 3.45 -17.23 13.17
N GLY A 172 3.85 -17.60 14.39
CA GLY A 172 5.04 -17.05 15.04
C GLY A 172 4.94 -15.52 15.20
N ASN A 173 5.73 -14.79 14.41
CA ASN A 173 5.74 -13.32 14.38
C ASN A 173 4.96 -12.72 13.20
N SER A 174 4.34 -13.56 12.37
CA SER A 174 3.70 -13.13 11.12
C SER A 174 2.20 -13.03 11.33
N LEU A 175 1.63 -11.85 11.07
CA LEU A 175 0.18 -11.69 11.01
C LEU A 175 -0.37 -12.41 9.77
N LYS A 176 -1.44 -13.19 9.93
CA LYS A 176 -2.17 -13.83 8.84
C LYS A 176 -3.31 -12.93 8.38
N VAL A 177 -3.25 -12.53 7.12
CA VAL A 177 -4.21 -11.63 6.47
C VAL A 177 -4.82 -12.36 5.26
N ALA A 178 -6.12 -12.25 5.06
CA ALA A 178 -6.78 -12.74 3.84
C ALA A 178 -7.30 -11.56 3.01
N TYR A 179 -7.04 -11.58 1.71
CA TYR A 179 -7.72 -10.73 0.72
C TYR A 179 -8.94 -11.47 0.17
N TYR A 180 -10.11 -10.84 0.22
CA TYR A 180 -11.38 -11.49 -0.04
C TYR A 180 -12.42 -10.52 -0.64
N PHE A 181 -13.49 -11.09 -1.18
CA PHE A 181 -14.70 -10.34 -1.52
C PHE A 181 -15.66 -10.29 -0.33
N ASN A 182 -16.01 -9.07 0.11
CA ASN A 182 -17.03 -8.84 1.11
C ASN A 182 -18.41 -8.71 0.44
N GLY A 183 -19.29 -9.69 0.68
CA GLY A 183 -20.64 -9.72 0.12
C GLY A 183 -21.60 -8.67 0.70
N ASP A 184 -21.35 -8.15 1.90
CA ASP A 184 -22.22 -7.14 2.54
C ASP A 184 -21.95 -5.75 1.99
N SER A 185 -20.67 -5.41 1.82
CA SER A 185 -20.22 -4.13 1.28
C SER A 185 -20.02 -4.16 -0.23
N ILE A 186 -20.07 -5.34 -0.87
CA ILE A 186 -19.86 -5.53 -2.31
C ILE A 186 -18.50 -4.95 -2.75
N ASN A 187 -17.44 -5.21 -1.99
CA ASN A 187 -16.08 -4.76 -2.32
C ASN A 187 -15.04 -5.83 -2.01
N THR A 188 -13.87 -5.69 -2.60
CA THR A 188 -12.69 -6.45 -2.18
C THR A 188 -12.01 -5.74 -1.03
N ALA A 189 -11.52 -6.48 -0.04
CA ALA A 189 -10.86 -5.94 1.14
C ALA A 189 -9.91 -6.97 1.75
N VAL A 190 -9.24 -6.61 2.84
CA VAL A 190 -8.54 -7.56 3.71
C VAL A 190 -9.26 -7.80 5.05
N LYS A 191 -9.02 -8.97 5.64
CA LYS A 191 -9.51 -9.38 6.96
C LYS A 191 -8.46 -10.23 7.70
N TYR A 192 -8.63 -10.34 9.00
CA TYR A 192 -7.94 -11.37 9.79
C TYR A 192 -8.35 -12.77 9.31
N THR A 193 -7.42 -13.71 9.38
CA THR A 193 -7.70 -15.12 9.10
C THR A 193 -6.88 -16.03 10.00
N VAL A 194 -7.41 -17.23 10.24
CA VAL A 194 -6.68 -18.31 10.92
C VAL A 194 -5.88 -19.18 9.96
N ASP A 195 -6.09 -19.02 8.65
CA ASP A 195 -5.43 -19.80 7.63
C ASP A 195 -4.09 -19.19 7.22
N ALA A 196 -3.09 -20.04 6.96
CA ALA A 196 -1.81 -19.59 6.44
C ALA A 196 -1.96 -18.96 5.04
N GLY A 197 -1.09 -18.00 4.75
CA GLY A 197 -0.98 -17.34 3.45
C GLY A 197 0.44 -17.40 2.90
N GLU A 198 0.68 -16.69 1.81
CA GLU A 198 2.00 -16.60 1.19
C GLU A 198 2.74 -15.34 1.64
N PHE A 199 4.07 -15.41 1.59
CA PHE A 199 4.92 -14.23 1.70
C PHE A 199 5.28 -13.70 0.31
N GLN A 200 5.37 -12.38 0.20
CA GLN A 200 5.87 -11.70 -0.99
C GLN A 200 7.24 -11.09 -0.70
N ASP A 201 8.03 -10.82 -1.75
CA ASP A 201 9.25 -10.05 -1.60
C ASP A 201 8.92 -8.66 -1.05
N LEU A 202 9.65 -8.27 -0.01
CA LEU A 202 9.42 -7.03 0.72
C LEU A 202 10.38 -5.94 0.23
N ILE A 203 9.82 -4.78 -0.10
CA ILE A 203 10.58 -3.55 -0.32
C ILE A 203 10.14 -2.46 0.66
N MET A 204 11.09 -1.90 1.41
CA MET A 204 10.80 -0.84 2.37
C MET A 204 10.84 0.53 1.67
N TRP A 205 10.08 1.50 2.18
CA TRP A 205 9.93 2.82 1.59
C TRP A 205 11.26 3.56 1.42
N ASP A 206 12.17 3.42 2.38
CA ASP A 206 13.52 3.98 2.37
C ASP A 206 14.46 3.26 1.37
N GLN A 207 14.15 2.01 0.99
CA GLN A 207 14.92 1.21 0.01
C GLN A 207 14.49 1.44 -1.45
N LEU A 208 13.33 2.05 -1.69
CA LEU A 208 12.88 2.42 -3.04
C LEU A 208 13.84 3.46 -3.67
N SER A 209 13.93 3.45 -5.00
CA SER A 209 14.59 4.56 -5.72
C SER A 209 13.79 5.86 -5.54
N GLY A 210 14.44 7.01 -5.71
CA GLY A 210 13.76 8.31 -5.71
C GLY A 210 12.62 8.35 -6.73
N LEU A 211 12.90 7.93 -7.97
CA LEU A 211 11.91 7.86 -9.05
C LEU A 211 10.70 6.96 -8.71
N ALA A 212 10.93 5.81 -8.08
CA ALA A 212 9.83 4.92 -7.69
C ALA A 212 8.97 5.52 -6.57
N ARG A 213 9.58 6.16 -5.57
CA ARG A 213 8.83 6.89 -4.53
C ARG A 213 8.03 8.04 -5.13
N ASP A 214 8.65 8.84 -5.98
CA ASP A 214 8.01 9.99 -6.62
C ASP A 214 6.82 9.53 -7.46
N ALA A 215 6.97 8.45 -8.22
CA ALA A 215 5.88 7.87 -8.99
C ALA A 215 4.73 7.37 -8.11
N LEU A 216 5.02 6.62 -7.04
CA LEU A 216 4.00 6.13 -6.10
C LEU A 216 3.19 7.27 -5.44
N VAL A 217 3.86 8.38 -5.13
CA VAL A 217 3.23 9.57 -4.51
C VAL A 217 2.35 10.33 -5.50
N ASN A 218 2.83 10.52 -6.73
CA ASN A 218 2.23 11.43 -7.71
C ASN A 218 1.25 10.78 -8.67
N THR A 219 1.23 9.44 -8.79
CA THR A 219 0.21 8.74 -9.57
C THR A 219 -1.17 8.95 -8.94
N ASP A 220 -2.15 9.30 -9.77
CA ASP A 220 -3.56 9.16 -9.40
C ASP A 220 -3.95 7.69 -9.52
N TRP A 221 -4.25 7.07 -8.39
CA TRP A 221 -4.57 5.64 -8.32
C TRP A 221 -6.06 5.37 -8.44
N ASP A 222 -6.89 6.42 -8.47
CA ASP A 222 -8.32 6.31 -8.63
C ASP A 222 -8.77 6.92 -9.95
N GLU A 223 -8.84 6.07 -10.97
CA GLU A 223 -9.30 6.47 -12.30
C GLU A 223 -10.84 6.50 -12.43
N THR A 224 -11.58 6.30 -11.33
CA THR A 224 -13.05 6.38 -11.39
C THR A 224 -13.52 7.83 -11.53
N PRO A 225 -14.64 8.09 -12.20
CA PRO A 225 -15.18 9.44 -12.31
C PRO A 225 -15.35 10.08 -10.93
N PHE A 226 -14.76 11.27 -10.75
CA PHE A 226 -14.76 12.03 -9.48
C PHE A 226 -14.06 11.33 -8.29
N ASN A 227 -13.19 10.35 -8.56
CA ASN A 227 -12.40 9.61 -7.57
C ASN A 227 -13.28 8.99 -6.46
N VAL A 228 -14.37 8.36 -6.88
CA VAL A 228 -15.39 7.78 -5.99
C VAL A 228 -14.94 6.49 -5.32
N ALA A 229 -13.99 5.74 -5.90
CA ALA A 229 -13.42 4.55 -5.29
C ALA A 229 -12.43 4.88 -4.14
N ARG A 230 -11.93 6.12 -4.09
CA ARG A 230 -10.99 6.68 -3.11
C ARG A 230 -9.71 5.86 -3.00
N VAL A 231 -9.25 5.27 -4.09
CA VAL A 231 -7.99 4.50 -4.15
C VAL A 231 -6.82 5.46 -4.00
N LYS A 232 -6.02 5.27 -2.95
CA LYS A 232 -4.84 6.09 -2.67
C LYS A 232 -3.69 5.18 -2.26
N MET A 233 -2.47 5.48 -2.71
CA MET A 233 -1.25 4.86 -2.20
C MET A 233 -1.16 5.06 -0.67
N PRO A 234 -1.30 4.01 0.16
CA PRO A 234 -1.50 4.18 1.60
C PRO A 234 -0.25 4.68 2.32
N MET A 235 0.92 4.54 1.70
CA MET A 235 2.20 4.98 2.29
C MET A 235 2.66 6.35 1.82
N LYS A 236 1.93 7.09 0.98
CA LYS A 236 2.31 8.47 0.69
C LYS A 236 2.10 9.36 1.91
N ASP A 237 2.87 10.44 2.03
CA ASP A 237 2.73 11.38 3.15
C ASP A 237 1.28 11.89 3.29
N GLY A 238 0.90 12.37 4.47
CA GLY A 238 -0.48 12.76 4.78
C GLY A 238 -1.43 11.55 4.86
N VAL A 239 -1.59 10.79 3.78
CA VAL A 239 -2.39 9.55 3.73
C VAL A 239 -1.85 8.51 4.71
N PHE A 240 -0.54 8.31 4.77
CA PHE A 240 0.09 7.39 5.71
C PHE A 240 -0.27 7.72 7.15
N MET A 241 -0.17 9.00 7.53
CA MET A 241 -0.52 9.42 8.88
C MET A 241 -2.04 9.39 9.14
N GLU A 242 -2.87 9.74 8.17
CA GLU A 242 -4.34 9.61 8.24
C GLU A 242 -4.74 8.15 8.49
N LYS A 243 -4.21 7.23 7.67
CA LYS A 243 -4.49 5.79 7.79
C LYS A 243 -3.99 5.22 9.11
N LEU A 244 -2.78 5.59 9.56
CA LEU A 244 -2.28 5.12 10.86
C LEU A 244 -3.11 5.65 12.04
N ASN A 245 -3.56 6.90 12.01
CA ASN A 245 -4.46 7.42 13.05
C ASN A 245 -5.80 6.69 13.06
N GLY A 246 -6.38 6.45 11.87
CA GLY A 246 -7.62 5.68 11.73
C GLY A 246 -7.46 4.22 12.17
N ALA A 247 -6.31 3.62 11.90
CA ALA A 247 -6.00 2.23 12.22
C ALA A 247 -5.48 1.99 13.65
N TYR A 248 -5.25 3.04 14.44
CA TYR A 248 -4.71 2.91 15.81
C TYR A 248 -5.67 2.09 16.70
N PRO A 249 -5.22 0.97 17.31
CA PRO A 249 -6.09 0.02 18.03
C PRO A 249 -6.11 0.20 19.56
N PHE A 250 -5.45 1.24 20.09
CA PHE A 250 -5.33 1.49 21.54
C PHE A 250 -6.06 2.76 21.98
#